data_AF-A0A3D5YK59-F1
#
_entry.id   AF-A0A3D5YK59-F1
#
_cell.length_a   1.000
_cell.length_b   1.000
_cell.length_c   1.000
_cell.angle_alpha   90.00
_cell.angle_beta   90.00
_cell.angle_gamma   90.00
#
_symmetry.space_group_name_H-M   'P 1'
#
loop_
_entity.id
_entity.type
_entity.pdbx_description
1 polymer ?
#
loop_
_entity_poly.entity_id
_entity_poly.type
_entity_poly.pdbx_seq_one_letter_code
_entity_poly.pdbx_strand_id
1 'polypeptide(L)'
;PTELIPGFHFELMTTDLRRFESEEFSFDLIYFDAFAPSAQPELWTDEIFEKMFKILAVDGCLVTYCAKGVVKRSMKAAGFEVERLPGPPRKREMTRAWKR
;
A
#
# COMPACT_ATOMS: atom_id res chain seq x y z
N PRO A 1 2.32 -8.60 18.94
CA PRO A 1 2.10 -7.16 19.23
C PRO A 1 2.66 -6.71 20.60
N THR A 2 3.37 -5.59 20.63
CA THR A 2 3.84 -4.88 21.83
C THR A 2 2.96 -3.65 22.06
N GLU A 3 2.36 -3.52 23.24
CA GLU A 3 1.64 -2.29 23.60
C GLU A 3 2.64 -1.18 23.93
N LEU A 4 2.55 -0.02 23.25
CA LEU A 4 3.44 1.12 23.49
C LEU A 4 2.84 2.13 24.46
N ILE A 5 1.53 2.35 24.35
CA ILE A 5 0.67 3.15 25.23
C ILE A 5 -0.73 2.50 25.26
N PRO A 6 -1.58 2.77 26.26
CA PRO A 6 -2.89 2.12 26.37
C PRO A 6 -3.70 2.16 25.07
N GLY A 7 -3.99 0.98 24.52
CA GLY A 7 -4.76 0.84 23.27
C GLY A 7 -3.95 0.99 21.98
N PHE A 8 -2.66 1.32 22.04
CA PHE A 8 -1.77 1.38 20.87
C PHE A 8 -0.80 0.20 20.87
N HIS A 9 -0.99 -0.70 19.91
CA HIS A 9 -0.17 -1.89 19.74
C HIS A 9 0.67 -1.76 18.47
N PHE A 10 1.94 -2.11 18.59
CA PHE A 10 2.87 -2.16 17.48
C PHE A 10 3.33 -3.60 17.25
N GLU A 11 3.41 -4.01 15.99
CA GLU A 11 3.95 -5.30 15.61
C GLU A 11 4.94 -5.12 14.45
N LEU A 12 6.17 -5.57 14.67
CA LEU A 12 7.19 -5.63 13.63
C LEU A 12 7.26 -7.04 13.07
N MET A 13 6.97 -7.17 11.78
CA MET A 13 7.06 -8.45 11.08
C MET A 13 8.31 -8.47 10.19
N THR A 14 9.30 -9.29 10.56
CA THR A 14 10.50 -9.50 9.74
C THR A 14 10.23 -10.58 8.69
N THR A 15 9.60 -10.18 7.59
CA THR A 15 9.28 -11.08 6.47
C THR A 15 9.39 -10.35 5.13
N ASP A 16 9.48 -11.13 4.06
CA ASP A 16 9.37 -10.64 2.70
C ASP A 16 7.90 -10.38 2.38
N LEU A 17 7.55 -9.17 1.93
CA LEU A 17 6.17 -8.81 1.57
C LEU A 17 5.57 -9.80 0.54
N ARG A 18 6.39 -10.35 -0.36
CA ARG A 18 5.96 -11.37 -1.33
C ARG A 18 5.40 -12.62 -0.65
N ARG A 19 5.88 -12.94 0.55
CA ARG A 19 5.50 -14.11 1.35
C ARG A 19 4.57 -13.79 2.52
N PHE A 20 4.37 -12.51 2.83
CA PHE A 20 3.50 -12.08 3.92
C PHE A 20 2.04 -12.41 3.60
N GLU A 21 1.39 -13.22 4.41
CA GLU A 21 -0.05 -13.51 4.28
C GLU A 21 -0.81 -12.93 5.48
N SER A 22 -2.05 -12.53 5.24
CA SER A 22 -2.98 -12.07 6.28
C SER A 22 -4.41 -12.44 5.85
N GLU A 23 -5.35 -12.43 6.80
CA GLU A 23 -6.76 -12.64 6.48
C GLU A 23 -7.27 -11.48 5.60
N GLU A 24 -8.30 -11.75 4.80
CA GLU A 24 -8.94 -10.68 4.03
C GLU A 24 -9.56 -9.64 4.97
N PHE A 25 -9.53 -8.37 4.56
CA PHE A 25 -10.11 -7.27 5.34
C PHE A 25 -9.46 -7.01 6.72
N SER A 26 -8.18 -7.35 6.88
CA SER A 26 -7.42 -7.17 8.13
C SER A 26 -6.92 -5.74 8.39
N PHE A 27 -6.88 -4.87 7.37
CA PHE A 27 -6.29 -3.53 7.49
C PHE A 27 -7.19 -2.43 6.93
N ASP A 28 -7.33 -1.32 7.64
CA ASP A 28 -8.04 -0.14 7.12
C ASP A 28 -7.14 0.76 6.26
N LEU A 29 -5.83 0.74 6.51
CA LEU A 29 -4.88 1.65 5.89
C LEU A 29 -3.53 0.97 5.65
N ILE A 30 -3.01 1.09 4.43
CA ILE A 30 -1.65 0.69 4.07
C ILE A 30 -0.82 1.94 3.72
N TYR A 31 0.24 2.16 4.50
CA TYR A 31 1.31 3.09 4.14
C TYR A 31 2.36 2.34 3.30
N PHE A 32 2.31 2.47 1.98
CA PHE A 32 3.22 1.76 1.10
C PHE A 32 4.46 2.59 0.77
N ASP A 33 5.54 2.34 1.53
CA ASP A 33 6.81 3.07 1.46
C ASP A 33 8.00 2.14 1.14
N ALA A 34 7.87 1.39 0.04
CA ALA A 34 8.99 0.64 -0.52
C ALA A 34 9.97 1.57 -1.27
N PHE A 35 11.19 1.08 -1.52
CA PHE A 35 12.11 1.77 -2.44
C PHE A 35 11.49 1.94 -3.83
N ALA A 36 11.97 2.96 -4.55
CA ALA A 36 11.40 3.32 -5.85
C ALA A 36 11.34 2.11 -6.81
N PRO A 37 10.38 2.06 -7.74
CA PRO A 37 10.23 0.92 -8.65
C PRO A 37 11.45 0.58 -9.49
N SER A 38 12.39 1.50 -9.66
CA SER A 38 13.66 1.25 -10.35
C SER A 38 14.71 0.53 -9.49
N ALA A 39 14.60 0.63 -8.16
CA ALA A 39 15.51 0.01 -7.22
C ALA A 39 14.96 -1.32 -6.69
N GLN A 40 13.64 -1.43 -6.54
CA GLN A 40 12.98 -2.61 -5.98
C GLN A 40 11.72 -2.99 -6.76
N PRO A 41 11.83 -3.30 -8.08
CA PRO A 41 10.70 -3.51 -8.97
C PRO A 41 9.75 -4.63 -8.53
N GLU A 42 10.26 -5.64 -7.84
CA GLU A 42 9.52 -6.83 -7.40
C GLU A 42 8.42 -6.54 -6.36
N LEU A 43 8.43 -5.36 -5.74
CA LEU A 43 7.35 -4.93 -4.84
C LEU A 43 6.28 -4.08 -5.52
N TRP A 44 6.43 -3.75 -6.81
CA TRP A 44 5.51 -2.89 -7.55
C TRP A 44 4.76 -3.65 -8.66
N THR A 45 4.61 -4.96 -8.51
CA THR A 45 3.93 -5.83 -9.47
C THR A 45 2.43 -5.90 -9.21
N ASP A 46 1.68 -6.36 -10.19
CA ASP A 46 0.22 -6.52 -10.11
C ASP A 46 -0.14 -7.46 -8.94
N GLU A 47 0.59 -8.56 -8.76
CA GLU A 47 0.36 -9.55 -7.70
C GLU A 47 0.52 -8.95 -6.29
N ILE A 48 1.45 -8.01 -6.11
CA ILE A 48 1.64 -7.33 -4.82
C ILE A 48 0.48 -6.38 -4.54
N PHE A 49 -0.01 -5.66 -5.55
CA PHE A 49 -1.19 -4.82 -5.39
C PHE A 49 -2.47 -5.64 -5.16
N GLU A 50 -2.65 -6.76 -5.83
CA GLU A 50 -3.77 -7.69 -5.60
C GLU A 50 -3.76 -8.23 -4.17
N LYS A 51 -2.58 -8.60 -3.65
CA LYS A 51 -2.42 -9.03 -2.26
C LYS A 51 -2.82 -7.93 -1.29
N MET A 52 -2.34 -6.70 -1.51
CA MET A 52 -2.70 -5.55 -0.67
C MET A 52 -4.19 -5.20 -0.77
N PHE A 53 -4.81 -5.35 -1.95
CA PHE A 53 -6.24 -5.14 -2.14
C PHE A 53 -7.08 -6.16 -1.36
N LYS A 54 -6.66 -7.43 -1.32
CA LYS A 54 -7.35 -8.48 -0.55
C LYS A 54 -7.36 -8.22 0.95
N ILE A 55 -6.20 -7.88 1.51
CA ILE A 55 -6.05 -7.69 2.96
C ILE A 55 -6.63 -6.35 3.44
N LEU A 56 -6.87 -5.38 2.56
CA LEU A 56 -7.55 -4.14 2.92
C LEU A 56 -9.04 -4.37 3.17
N ALA A 57 -9.58 -3.71 4.20
CA ALA A 57 -10.99 -3.62 4.50
C ALA A 57 -11.75 -2.87 3.39
N VAL A 58 -13.06 -3.10 3.29
CA VAL A 58 -13.94 -2.24 2.47
C VAL A 58 -13.84 -0.81 2.99
N ASP A 59 -13.80 0.16 2.08
CA ASP A 59 -13.51 1.58 2.34
C ASP A 59 -12.09 1.86 2.88
N GLY A 60 -11.24 0.84 3.00
CA GLY A 60 -9.83 1.00 3.30
C GLY A 60 -9.04 1.61 2.14
N CYS A 61 -7.85 2.11 2.42
CA CYS A 61 -7.01 2.69 1.38
C CYS A 61 -5.52 2.37 1.52
N LEU A 62 -4.84 2.45 0.39
CA LEU A 62 -3.38 2.47 0.29
C LEU A 62 -2.94 3.88 -0.11
N VAL A 63 -1.90 4.38 0.54
CA VAL A 63 -1.22 5.62 0.15
C VAL A 63 0.25 5.36 -0.11
N THR A 64 0.80 6.04 -1.13
CA THR A 64 2.23 5.96 -1.45
C THR A 64 2.72 7.26 -2.07
N TYR A 65 4.00 7.56 -1.86
CA TYR A 65 4.66 8.68 -2.54
C TYR A 65 4.79 8.45 -4.05
N CYS A 66 4.73 7.20 -4.51
CA CYS A 66 5.02 6.85 -5.90
C CYS A 66 3.87 7.27 -6.82
N ALA A 67 4.18 8.15 -7.78
CA ALA A 67 3.21 8.67 -8.75
C ALA A 67 3.41 8.12 -10.18
N LYS A 68 4.28 7.11 -10.37
CA LYS A 68 4.58 6.55 -11.69
C LYS A 68 3.33 5.95 -12.34
N GLY A 69 3.15 6.19 -13.64
CA GLY A 69 1.98 5.72 -14.38
C GLY A 69 1.82 4.20 -14.39
N VAL A 70 2.92 3.44 -14.43
CA VAL A 70 2.87 1.97 -14.37
C VAL A 70 2.29 1.48 -13.05
N VAL A 71 2.72 2.04 -11.92
CA VAL A 71 2.22 1.72 -10.57
C VAL A 71 0.72 2.01 -10.47
N LYS A 72 0.28 3.17 -10.96
CA LYS A 72 -1.15 3.54 -11.00
C LYS A 72 -1.98 2.57 -11.85
N ARG A 73 -1.41 1.99 -12.92
CA ARG A 73 -2.10 0.98 -13.74
C ARG A 73 -2.19 -0.37 -13.01
N SER A 74 -1.10 -0.79 -12.37
CA SER A 74 -1.09 -2.02 -11.56
C SER A 74 -2.09 -1.97 -10.40
N MET A 75 -2.17 -0.84 -9.69
CA MET A 75 -3.20 -0.63 -8.67
C MET A 75 -4.63 -0.75 -9.24
N LYS A 76 -4.88 -0.14 -10.41
CA LYS A 76 -6.19 -0.27 -11.07
C LYS A 76 -6.51 -1.70 -11.50
N ALA A 77 -5.51 -2.43 -12.01
CA ALA A 77 -5.66 -3.83 -12.39
C ALA A 77 -6.03 -4.71 -11.20
N ALA A 78 -5.46 -4.42 -10.03
CA ALA A 78 -5.79 -5.09 -8.76
C ALA A 78 -7.18 -4.73 -8.20
N GLY A 79 -7.89 -3.76 -8.78
CA GLY A 79 -9.24 -3.35 -8.36
C GLY A 79 -9.32 -2.05 -7.59
N PHE A 80 -8.21 -1.35 -7.33
CA PHE A 80 -8.25 -0.07 -6.63
C PHE A 80 -8.85 1.06 -7.45
N GLU A 81 -9.62 1.92 -6.79
CA GLU A 81 -9.94 3.26 -7.28
C GLU A 81 -8.79 4.22 -6.99
N VAL A 82 -8.03 4.59 -8.03
CA VAL A 82 -6.78 5.36 -7.90
C VAL A 82 -7.01 6.87 -8.07
N GLU A 83 -6.70 7.62 -7.02
CA GLU A 83 -6.73 9.07 -6.94
C GLU A 83 -5.30 9.66 -6.99
N ARG A 84 -5.16 10.83 -7.62
CA ARG A 84 -3.93 11.62 -7.57
C ARG A 84 -4.10 12.74 -6.55
N LEU A 85 -3.12 12.89 -5.67
CA LEU A 85 -3.08 13.97 -4.69
C LEU A 85 -1.89 14.89 -4.96
N PRO A 86 -1.97 16.18 -4.58
CA PRO A 86 -0.80 17.05 -4.53
C PRO A 86 0.31 16.40 -3.70
N GLY A 87 1.53 16.41 -4.21
CA GLY A 87 2.67 15.91 -3.45
C GLY A 87 3.11 16.89 -2.34
N PRO A 88 3.91 16.41 -1.37
CA PRO A 88 4.57 17.29 -0.40
C PRO A 88 5.55 18.24 -1.12
N PRO A 89 6.08 19.29 -0.44
CA PRO A 89 7.05 20.20 -1.03
C PRO A 89 8.14 19.45 -1.82
N ARG A 90 8.40 19.88 -3.05
CA ARG A 90 9.35 19.28 -4.03
C ARG A 90 8.86 18.02 -4.77
N LYS A 91 7.67 17.49 -4.47
CA LYS A 91 7.01 16.44 -5.27
C LYS A 91 5.72 16.98 -5.88
N ARG A 92 5.53 16.75 -7.17
CA ARG A 92 4.33 17.21 -7.89
C ARG A 92 3.06 16.46 -7.43
N GLU A 93 3.18 15.15 -7.25
CA GLU A 93 2.04 14.27 -7.04
C GLU A 93 2.40 13.14 -6.07
N MET A 94 1.39 12.63 -5.36
CA MET A 94 1.41 11.34 -4.69
C MET A 94 0.13 10.55 -5.05
N THR A 95 0.06 9.28 -4.65
CA THR A 95 -1.05 8.38 -5.03
C THR A 95 -1.80 7.92 -3.80
N ARG A 96 -3.13 7.92 -3.89
CA ARG A 96 -4.04 7.25 -2.96
C ARG A 96 -4.91 6.27 -3.76
N ALA A 97 -5.15 5.10 -3.21
CA ALA A 97 -5.86 4.01 -3.87
C ALA A 97 -6.89 3.42 -2.90
N TRP A 98 -8.17 3.53 -3.22
CA TRP A 98 -9.27 3.07 -2.36
C TRP A 98 -9.76 1.68 -2.76
N LYS A 99 -10.16 0.88 -1.77
CA LYS A 99 -11.01 -0.29 -1.94
C LYS A 99 -12.46 0.14 -1.70
N ARG A 100 -13.26 0.21 -2.75
CA ARG A 100 -14.69 0.53 -2.71
C ARG A 100 -15.51 -0.66 -3.14
#